data_AF-A0A524B6E3-F1
#
_entry.id   AF-A0A524B6E3-F1
#
_cell.length_a   1.000
_cell.length_b   1.000
_cell.length_c   1.000
_cell.angle_alpha   90.00
_cell.angle_beta   90.00
_cell.angle_gamma   90.00
#
_symmetry.space_group_name_H-M   'P 1'
#
loop_
_entity.id
_entity.type
_entity.pdbx_description
1 polymer ?
#
loop_
_entity_poly.entity_id
_entity_poly.type
_entity_poly.pdbx_seq_one_letter_code
_entity_poly.pdbx_strand_id
1 'polypeptide(L)'
;MTTDRQQLVLKLHKDHAYLQALMAQITALCERGDLTSGCNGCAPQQRTTCNSDIENLIRTFIEATLHHNMLESACMQDIAPREHRHAHNQAHLMIAERLKSVRLDFRQTGNGVATIREITAIMGLLTEHINSYDQQLESYLLAA
;
A
#
# COMPACT_ATOMS: atom_id res chain seq x y z
N MET A 1 9.26 -27.19 8.57
CA MET A 1 8.04 -26.62 9.17
C MET A 1 8.33 -25.33 9.94
N THR A 2 9.08 -25.33 11.05
CA THR A 2 9.38 -24.08 11.79
C THR A 2 10.25 -23.10 10.97
N THR A 3 11.22 -23.63 10.21
CA THR A 3 12.10 -22.83 9.34
C THR A 3 11.35 -22.19 8.17
N ASP A 4 10.36 -22.89 7.61
CA ASP A 4 9.57 -22.39 6.48
C ASP A 4 8.67 -21.22 6.90
N ARG A 5 8.09 -21.29 8.11
CA ARG A 5 7.26 -20.21 8.67
C ARG A 5 8.09 -19.00 9.10
N GLN A 6 9.29 -19.22 9.63
CA GLN A 6 10.24 -18.14 9.88
C GLN A 6 10.66 -17.43 8.59
N GLN A 7 10.92 -18.19 7.52
CA GLN A 7 11.19 -17.61 6.20
C GLN A 7 10.00 -16.82 5.66
N LEU A 8 8.78 -17.29 5.91
CA LEU A 8 7.56 -16.58 5.54
C LEU A 8 7.42 -15.25 6.29
N VAL A 9 7.62 -15.22 7.62
CA VAL A 9 7.61 -13.96 8.39
C VAL A 9 8.68 -12.99 7.89
N LEU A 10 9.90 -13.49 7.62
CA LEU A 10 10.95 -12.65 7.02
C LEU A 10 10.57 -12.11 5.64
N LYS A 11 9.78 -12.87 4.86
CA LYS A 11 9.24 -12.42 3.58
C LYS A 11 8.18 -11.33 3.79
N LEU A 12 7.28 -11.48 4.75
CA LEU A 12 6.29 -10.45 5.10
C LEU A 12 6.97 -9.13 5.51
N HIS A 13 7.97 -9.17 6.39
CA HIS A 13 8.75 -7.98 6.77
C HIS A 13 9.42 -7.30 5.57
N LYS A 14 9.97 -8.09 4.64
CA LYS A 14 10.56 -7.55 3.41
C LYS A 14 9.51 -6.88 2.51
N ASP A 15 8.32 -7.47 2.42
CA ASP A 15 7.23 -6.90 1.64
C ASP A 15 6.72 -5.60 2.28
N HIS A 16 6.54 -5.55 3.61
CA HIS A 16 6.19 -4.31 4.32
C HIS A 16 7.23 -3.22 4.12
N ALA A 17 8.51 -3.54 4.25
CA ALA A 17 9.60 -2.58 4.03
C ALA A 17 9.62 -2.07 2.58
N TYR A 18 9.34 -2.95 1.60
CA TYR A 18 9.23 -2.56 0.20
C TYR A 18 8.06 -1.62 -0.05
N LEU A 19 6.87 -1.92 0.52
CA LEU A 19 5.71 -1.04 0.45
C LEU A 19 6.01 0.33 1.08
N GLN A 20 6.67 0.37 2.24
CA GLN A 20 7.10 1.61 2.89
C GLN A 20 8.05 2.43 2.01
N ALA A 21 9.00 1.77 1.34
CA ALA A 21 9.93 2.44 0.43
C ALA A 21 9.23 3.01 -0.81
N LEU A 22 8.24 2.29 -1.39
CA LEU A 22 7.43 2.80 -2.49
C LEU A 22 6.60 4.01 -2.05
N MET A 23 6.01 3.95 -0.86
CA MET A 23 5.23 5.06 -0.31
C MET A 23 6.09 6.31 -0.13
N ALA A 24 7.27 6.17 0.47
CA ALA A 24 8.21 7.28 0.64
C ALA A 24 8.61 7.92 -0.69
N GLN A 25 8.86 7.10 -1.71
CA GLN A 25 9.15 7.58 -3.06
C GLN A 25 7.98 8.37 -3.66
N ILE A 26 6.75 7.85 -3.57
CA ILE A 26 5.56 8.53 -4.08
C ILE A 26 5.37 9.88 -3.40
N THR A 27 5.55 9.95 -2.08
CA THR A 27 5.40 11.21 -1.33
C THR A 27 6.48 12.24 -1.66
N ALA A 28 7.68 11.79 -2.04
CA ALA A 28 8.80 12.67 -2.39
C ALA A 28 8.70 13.26 -3.81
N LEU A 29 7.83 12.72 -4.69
CA LEU A 29 7.69 13.20 -6.08
C LEU A 29 7.23 14.66 -6.19
N CYS A 30 6.54 15.18 -5.17
CA CYS A 30 6.02 16.55 -5.14
C CYS A 30 6.60 17.40 -3.99
N GLU A 31 7.92 17.37 -3.79
CA GLU A 31 8.61 18.22 -2.79
C GLU A 31 8.76 19.70 -3.21
N ARG A 32 8.54 20.05 -4.49
CA ARG A 32 8.62 21.43 -4.98
C ARG A 32 7.27 22.15 -4.94
N GLY A 33 6.90 22.64 -3.76
CA GLY A 33 5.90 23.69 -3.61
C GLY A 33 4.52 23.21 -3.16
N ASP A 34 3.93 24.02 -2.29
CA ASP A 34 2.66 23.87 -1.60
C ASP A 34 1.64 22.93 -2.28
N LEU A 35 1.36 21.79 -1.62
CA LEU A 35 0.38 20.75 -2.01
C LEU A 35 -1.08 21.29 -2.08
N THR A 36 -1.29 22.58 -1.82
CA THR A 36 -2.57 23.28 -1.94
C THR A 36 -2.90 23.69 -3.38
N SER A 37 -1.89 23.84 -4.25
CA SER A 37 -2.05 24.55 -5.54
C SER A 37 -2.32 23.66 -6.77
N GLY A 38 -2.24 22.34 -6.61
CA GLY A 38 -2.46 21.38 -7.71
C GLY A 38 -1.39 21.45 -8.81
N CYS A 39 -1.52 20.61 -9.84
CA CYS A 39 -0.50 20.52 -10.90
C CYS A 39 -0.47 21.71 -11.88
N ASN A 40 -1.45 22.62 -11.83
CA ASN A 40 -1.62 23.68 -12.85
C ASN A 40 -0.47 24.71 -12.88
N GLY A 41 0.28 24.86 -11.79
CA GLY A 41 1.45 25.74 -11.71
C GLY A 41 2.72 25.19 -12.38
N CYS A 42 2.76 23.90 -12.71
CA CYS A 42 3.93 23.28 -13.36
C CYS A 42 3.93 23.48 -14.88
N ALA A 43 5.11 23.58 -15.49
CA ALA A 43 5.25 23.65 -16.95
C ALA A 43 4.69 22.37 -17.63
N PRO A 44 4.03 22.46 -18.80
CA PRO A 44 3.35 21.32 -19.43
C PRO A 44 4.21 20.06 -19.61
N GLN A 45 5.45 20.22 -20.07
CA GLN A 45 6.38 19.09 -20.25
C GLN A 45 6.76 18.44 -18.92
N GLN A 46 6.97 19.23 -17.88
CA GLN A 46 7.24 18.74 -16.53
C GLN A 46 6.03 18.00 -15.94
N ARG A 47 4.80 18.45 -16.23
CA ARG A 47 3.56 17.75 -15.84
C ARG A 47 3.43 16.39 -16.50
N THR A 48 3.73 16.27 -17.79
CA THR A 48 3.63 14.99 -18.51
C THR A 48 4.59 13.96 -17.94
N THR A 49 5.85 14.33 -17.71
CA THR A 49 6.85 13.44 -17.10
C THR A 49 6.45 13.05 -15.69
N CYS A 50 6.11 14.04 -14.86
CA CYS A 50 5.68 13.81 -13.48
C CYS A 50 4.43 12.91 -13.39
N ASN A 51 3.44 13.11 -14.26
CA ASN A 51 2.25 12.27 -14.29
C ASN A 51 2.57 10.83 -14.66
N SER A 52 3.51 10.62 -15.60
CA SER A 52 3.94 9.28 -16.01
C SER A 52 4.66 8.55 -14.86
N ASP A 53 5.54 9.26 -14.16
CA ASP A 53 6.28 8.72 -13.01
C ASP A 53 5.34 8.40 -11.83
N ILE A 54 4.41 9.31 -11.53
CA ILE A 54 3.36 9.12 -10.52
C ILE A 54 2.48 7.93 -10.88
N GLU A 55 2.02 7.82 -12.14
CA GLU A 55 1.18 6.69 -12.58
C GLU A 55 1.89 5.36 -12.38
N ASN A 56 3.15 5.29 -12.80
CA ASN A 56 3.95 4.07 -12.72
C ASN A 56 4.19 3.67 -11.26
N LEU A 57 4.56 4.62 -10.40
CA LEU A 57 4.83 4.32 -8.99
C LEU A 57 3.56 3.93 -8.24
N ILE A 58 2.43 4.62 -8.48
CA ILE A 58 1.13 4.25 -7.90
C ILE A 58 0.70 2.87 -8.36
N ARG A 59 0.83 2.57 -9.66
CA ARG A 59 0.48 1.25 -10.19
C ARG A 59 1.31 0.15 -9.50
N THR A 60 2.63 0.33 -9.42
CA THR A 60 3.54 -0.61 -8.75
C THR A 60 3.16 -0.79 -7.28
N PHE A 61 2.85 0.31 -6.58
CA PHE A 61 2.43 0.25 -5.18
C PHE A 61 1.12 -0.52 -5.00
N ILE A 62 0.10 -0.23 -5.82
CA ILE A 62 -1.18 -0.95 -5.78
C ILE A 62 -0.96 -2.45 -6.03
N GLU A 63 -0.21 -2.80 -7.07
CA GLU A 63 0.05 -4.20 -7.43
C GLU A 63 0.78 -4.94 -6.29
N ALA A 64 1.81 -4.32 -5.72
CA ALA A 64 2.56 -4.87 -4.60
C ALA A 64 1.68 -5.07 -3.36
N THR A 65 0.83 -4.08 -3.00
CA THR A 65 -0.08 -4.19 -1.86
C THR A 65 -1.12 -5.30 -2.07
N LEU A 66 -1.74 -5.38 -3.25
CA LEU A 66 -2.73 -6.44 -3.52
C LEU A 66 -2.11 -7.84 -3.49
N HIS A 67 -0.89 -7.98 -4.01
CA HIS A 67 -0.17 -9.24 -3.97
C HIS A 67 0.19 -9.64 -2.53
N HIS A 68 0.63 -8.68 -1.72
CA HIS A 68 0.92 -8.90 -0.30
C HIS A 68 -0.33 -9.32 0.48
N ASN A 69 -1.46 -8.62 0.31
CA ASN A 69 -2.72 -8.97 0.96
C ASN A 69 -3.17 -10.40 0.61
N MET A 70 -2.98 -10.80 -0.66
CA MET A 70 -3.30 -12.17 -1.11
C MET A 70 -2.39 -13.22 -0.45
N LEU A 71 -1.10 -12.91 -0.30
CA LEU A 71 -0.15 -13.77 0.41
C LEU A 71 -0.58 -13.95 1.87
N GLU A 72 -0.83 -12.86 2.59
CA GLU A 72 -1.28 -12.91 3.99
C GLU A 72 -2.59 -13.66 4.17
N SER A 73 -3.55 -13.44 3.26
CA SER A 73 -4.82 -14.19 3.22
C SER A 73 -4.59 -15.71 3.12
N ALA A 74 -3.64 -16.13 2.29
CA ALA A 74 -3.27 -17.54 2.17
C ALA A 74 -2.53 -18.05 3.42
N CYS A 75 -1.67 -17.24 4.02
CA CYS A 75 -0.94 -17.59 5.25
C CYS A 75 -1.86 -17.75 6.46
N MET A 76 -2.93 -16.97 6.50
CA MET A 76 -3.96 -17.05 7.53
C MET A 76 -4.75 -18.36 7.48
N GLN A 77 -4.87 -18.98 6.30
CA GLN A 77 -5.68 -20.18 6.12
C GLN A 77 -5.18 -21.30 7.03
N ASP A 78 -6.09 -21.84 7.84
CA ASP A 78 -5.87 -22.92 8.81
C ASP A 78 -4.91 -22.61 9.99
N ILE A 79 -4.28 -21.42 10.01
CA ILE A 79 -3.36 -21.00 11.07
C ILE A 79 -4.00 -19.98 12.01
N ALA A 80 -4.58 -18.90 11.46
CA ALA A 80 -5.13 -17.82 12.26
C ALA A 80 -6.58 -18.13 12.72
N PRO A 81 -7.01 -17.67 13.91
CA PRO A 81 -8.40 -17.80 14.37
C PRO A 81 -9.40 -17.17 13.38
N ARG A 82 -10.60 -17.77 13.27
CA ARG A 82 -11.62 -17.33 12.30
C ARG A 82 -11.94 -15.83 12.40
N GLU A 83 -12.06 -15.31 13.62
CA GLU A 83 -12.38 -13.89 13.86
C GLU A 83 -11.29 -12.98 13.30
N HIS A 84 -10.01 -13.29 13.57
CA HIS A 84 -8.88 -12.56 13.02
C HIS A 84 -8.89 -12.60 11.49
N ARG A 85 -9.05 -13.78 10.88
CA ARG A 85 -9.11 -13.92 9.41
C ARG A 85 -10.20 -13.05 8.79
N HIS A 86 -11.37 -13.02 9.42
CA HIS A 86 -12.49 -12.24 8.89
C HIS A 86 -12.20 -10.73 8.95
N ALA A 87 -11.75 -10.23 10.10
CA ALA A 87 -11.44 -8.82 10.29
C ALA A 87 -10.26 -8.36 9.40
N HIS A 88 -9.20 -9.17 9.34
CA HIS A 88 -8.03 -8.92 8.52
C HIS A 88 -8.38 -8.86 7.03
N ASN A 89 -9.08 -9.86 6.50
CA ASN A 89 -9.52 -9.87 5.10
C ASN A 89 -10.47 -8.71 4.76
N GLN A 90 -11.32 -8.29 5.71
CA GLN A 90 -12.16 -7.11 5.53
C GLN A 90 -11.32 -5.83 5.41
N ALA A 91 -10.27 -5.69 6.24
CA ALA A 91 -9.35 -4.56 6.13
C ALA A 91 -8.60 -4.55 4.79
N HIS A 92 -8.15 -5.72 4.30
CA HIS A 92 -7.54 -5.84 2.96
C HIS A 92 -8.49 -5.36 1.85
N LEU A 93 -9.77 -5.72 1.91
CA LEU A 93 -10.77 -5.29 0.94
C LEU A 93 -10.98 -3.76 0.97
N MET A 94 -11.08 -3.17 2.16
CA MET A 94 -11.22 -1.72 2.31
C MET A 94 -10.02 -0.96 1.72
N ILE A 95 -8.81 -1.44 1.97
CA ILE A 95 -7.57 -0.87 1.40
C ILE A 95 -7.59 -1.01 -0.13
N ALA A 96 -7.94 -2.19 -0.66
CA ALA A 96 -8.00 -2.44 -2.09
C ALA A 96 -9.01 -1.52 -2.80
N GLU A 97 -10.19 -1.30 -2.20
CA GLU A 97 -11.18 -0.37 -2.73
C GLU A 97 -10.67 1.08 -2.75
N ARG A 98 -9.98 1.51 -1.69
CA ARG A 98 -9.40 2.86 -1.63
C ARG A 98 -8.32 3.06 -2.69
N LEU A 99 -7.42 2.09 -2.83
CA LEU A 99 -6.37 2.07 -3.86
C LEU A 99 -6.97 2.12 -5.29
N LYS A 100 -8.05 1.37 -5.53
CA LYS A 100 -8.78 1.41 -6.80
C LYS A 100 -9.35 2.80 -7.07
N SER A 101 -9.97 3.44 -6.08
CA SER A 101 -10.50 4.81 -6.22
C SER A 101 -9.41 5.79 -6.63
N VAL A 102 -8.28 5.80 -5.90
CA VAL A 102 -7.16 6.71 -6.19
C VAL A 102 -6.67 6.58 -7.63
N ARG A 103 -6.52 5.35 -8.11
CA ARG A 103 -6.10 5.11 -9.50
C ARG A 103 -7.12 5.63 -10.52
N LEU A 104 -8.42 5.43 -10.28
CA LEU A 104 -9.47 5.91 -11.18
C LEU A 104 -9.53 7.44 -11.20
N ASP A 105 -9.47 8.08 -10.02
CA ASP A 105 -9.50 9.53 -9.88
C ASP A 105 -8.28 10.18 -10.55
N PHE A 106 -7.10 9.58 -10.41
CA PHE A 106 -5.90 10.07 -11.09
C PHE A 106 -6.01 9.95 -12.61
N ARG A 107 -6.52 8.83 -13.14
CA ARG A 107 -6.71 8.68 -14.59
C ARG A 107 -7.71 9.69 -15.17
N GLN A 108 -8.71 10.10 -14.40
CA GLN A 108 -9.69 11.09 -14.83
C GLN A 108 -9.16 12.52 -14.77
N THR A 109 -8.39 12.85 -13.73
CA THR A 109 -8.02 14.25 -13.43
C THR A 109 -6.59 14.61 -13.80
N GLY A 110 -5.69 13.64 -13.87
CA GLY A 110 -4.25 13.87 -14.01
C GLY A 110 -3.64 14.69 -12.86
N ASN A 111 -4.34 14.81 -11.72
CA ASN A 111 -3.92 15.66 -10.60
C ASN A 111 -3.01 14.87 -9.65
N GLY A 112 -1.71 14.89 -9.92
CA GLY A 112 -0.69 14.22 -9.12
C GLY A 112 -0.67 14.66 -7.65
N VAL A 113 -0.90 15.95 -7.36
CA VAL A 113 -0.92 16.48 -5.99
C VAL A 113 -2.05 15.88 -5.16
N ALA A 114 -3.28 15.90 -5.69
CA ALA A 114 -4.43 15.31 -5.01
C ALA A 114 -4.22 13.80 -4.80
N THR A 115 -3.66 13.14 -5.81
CA THR A 115 -3.38 11.70 -5.79
C THR A 115 -2.35 11.34 -4.73
N ILE A 116 -1.24 12.09 -4.62
CA ILE A 116 -0.21 11.88 -3.59
C ILE A 116 -0.83 12.05 -2.19
N ARG A 117 -1.69 13.06 -1.98
CA ARG A 117 -2.36 13.25 -0.69
C ARG A 117 -3.23 12.06 -0.31
N GLU A 118 -3.98 11.50 -1.26
CA GLU A 118 -4.79 10.30 -1.01
C GLU A 118 -3.92 9.08 -0.72
N ILE A 119 -2.82 8.89 -1.45
CA ILE A 119 -1.84 7.84 -1.13
C ILE A 119 -1.30 8.02 0.28
N THR A 120 -0.93 9.24 0.70
CA THR A 120 -0.48 9.53 2.07
C THR A 120 -1.52 9.12 3.12
N ALA A 121 -2.82 9.37 2.87
CA ALA A 121 -3.88 8.91 3.77
C ALA A 121 -3.96 7.38 3.83
N ILE A 122 -3.79 6.69 2.70
CA ILE A 122 -3.72 5.22 2.64
C ILE A 122 -2.48 4.70 3.41
N MET A 123 -1.36 5.42 3.42
CA MET A 123 -0.19 5.03 4.24
C MET A 123 -0.53 4.95 5.72
N GLY A 124 -1.35 5.87 6.23
CA GLY A 124 -1.84 5.85 7.60
C GLY A 124 -2.65 4.58 7.88
N LEU A 125 -3.57 4.24 6.97
CA LEU A 125 -4.38 3.01 7.06
C LEU A 125 -3.53 1.74 7.01
N LEU A 126 -2.51 1.68 6.15
CA LEU A 126 -1.59 0.53 6.07
C LEU A 126 -0.73 0.40 7.33
N THR A 127 -0.29 1.52 7.91
CA THR A 127 0.46 1.51 9.17
C THR A 127 -0.41 0.99 10.32
N GLU A 128 -1.66 1.44 10.39
CA GLU A 128 -2.63 0.94 11.36
C GLU A 128 -2.95 -0.55 11.14
N HIS A 129 -3.05 -0.97 9.89
CA HIS A 129 -3.27 -2.36 9.50
C HIS A 129 -2.15 -3.28 10.01
N ILE A 130 -0.89 -2.92 9.77
CA ILE A 130 0.29 -3.67 10.24
C ILE A 130 0.25 -3.87 11.76
N ASN A 131 -0.03 -2.80 12.49
CA ASN A 131 -0.07 -2.84 13.95
C ASN A 131 -1.26 -3.63 14.49
N SER A 132 -2.40 -3.57 13.81
CA SER A 132 -3.66 -4.16 14.29
C SER A 132 -3.84 -5.62 13.90
N TYR A 133 -3.27 -6.03 12.76
CA TYR A 133 -3.52 -7.33 12.17
C TYR A 133 -2.22 -8.10 11.88
N ASP A 134 -1.26 -7.54 11.17
CA ASP A 134 -0.10 -8.29 10.67
C ASP A 134 0.78 -8.81 11.80
N GLN A 135 1.01 -8.01 12.84
CA GLN A 135 1.76 -8.46 14.03
C GLN A 135 1.11 -9.66 14.74
N GLN A 136 -0.22 -9.72 14.76
CA GLN A 136 -0.94 -10.87 15.32
C GLN A 136 -0.82 -12.09 14.39
N LEU A 137 -0.92 -11.88 13.08
CA LEU A 137 -0.69 -12.93 12.07
C LEU A 137 0.70 -13.55 12.24
N GLU A 138 1.75 -12.74 12.37
CA GLU A 138 3.10 -13.22 12.64
C GLU A 138 3.18 -14.09 13.90
N SER A 139 2.49 -13.66 14.97
CA SER A 139 2.43 -14.43 16.21
C SER A 139 1.77 -15.80 16.01
N TYR A 140 0.68 -15.87 15.22
CA TYR A 140 0.05 -17.15 14.87
C TYR A 140 0.95 -18.04 14.02
N LEU A 141 1.65 -17.46 13.04
CA LEU A 141 2.59 -18.19 12.17
C LEU A 141 3.77 -18.78 12.95
N LEU A 142 4.27 -18.08 13.96
CA LEU A 142 5.39 -18.53 14.78
C LEU A 142 4.97 -19.54 15.86
N ALA A 143 3.69 -19.54 16.26
CA ALA A 143 3.15 -20.45 17.26
C ALA A 143 2.68 -21.81 16.69
N ALA A 144 2.43 -21.89 15.38
CA ALA A 144 1.99 -23.09 14.67
C ALA A 144 3.16 -23.97 14.18
#